data_AF-A0A962SUJ5-F1
#
_entry.id   AF-A0A962SUJ5-F1
#
_cell.length_a   1.000
_cell.length_b   1.000
_cell.length_c   1.000
_cell.angle_alpha   90.00
_cell.angle_beta   90.00
_cell.angle_gamma   90.00
#
_symmetry.space_group_name_H-M   'P 1'
#
loop_
_entity.id
_entity.type
_entity.pdbx_description
1 polymer ?
#
loop_
_entity_poly.entity_id
_entity_poly.type
_entity_poly.pdbx_seq_one_letter_code
_entity_poly.pdbx_strand_id
1 'polypeptide(L)'
;MKTLVSPTVITEPSSQGFLLDPGPFYRRLREDHPVVPARLPRWQQGWLITRYEDVATVLRDLQFVSDFRLALSPEQQRHSRPPVPKILSMLADNL
;
A
#
# COMPACT_ATOMS: atom_id res chain seq x y z
N MET A 1 26.60 -12.28 -8.67
CA MET A 1 25.66 -11.93 -7.58
C MET A 1 25.38 -10.44 -7.67
N LYS A 2 24.26 -10.03 -8.27
CA LYS A 2 23.88 -8.62 -8.41
C LYS A 2 23.00 -8.28 -7.21
N THR A 3 23.52 -7.51 -6.27
CA THR A 3 22.76 -7.03 -5.12
C THR A 3 21.58 -6.20 -5.64
N LEU A 4 20.37 -6.76 -5.59
CA LEU A 4 19.15 -6.04 -5.91
C LEU A 4 18.83 -5.15 -4.70
N VAL A 5 19.55 -4.03 -4.59
CA VAL A 5 19.05 -2.90 -3.82
C VAL A 5 17.89 -2.35 -4.65
N SER A 6 16.68 -2.87 -4.44
CA SER A 6 15.50 -2.35 -5.12
C SER A 6 15.35 -0.88 -4.73
N PRO A 7 15.33 0.05 -5.69
CA PRO A 7 15.19 1.46 -5.36
C PRO A 7 13.85 1.66 -4.65
N THR A 8 13.88 2.20 -3.43
CA THR A 8 12.66 2.67 -2.77
C THR A 8 12.17 3.91 -3.49
N VAL A 9 10.99 3.83 -4.09
CA VAL A 9 10.40 4.97 -4.78
C VAL A 9 9.58 5.78 -3.79
N ILE A 10 9.96 7.05 -3.61
CA ILE A 10 9.13 8.01 -2.90
C ILE A 10 8.09 8.51 -3.90
N THR A 11 6.82 8.23 -3.64
CA THR A 11 5.74 8.75 -4.49
C THR A 11 5.25 10.06 -3.87
N GLU A 12 5.27 11.13 -4.66
CA GLU A 12 4.65 12.41 -4.31
C GLU A 12 3.41 12.63 -5.18
N PRO A 13 2.33 11.84 -4.95
CA PRO A 13 1.13 11.90 -5.78
C PRO A 13 0.41 13.25 -5.68
N SER A 14 0.76 14.09 -4.69
CA SER A 14 0.22 15.43 -4.50
C SER A 14 1.02 16.53 -5.22
N SER A 15 2.15 16.21 -5.84
CA SER A 15 2.94 17.22 -6.57
C SER A 15 2.21 17.64 -7.86
N GLN A 16 2.24 18.93 -8.16
CA GLN A 16 1.50 19.48 -9.31
C GLN A 16 1.96 18.88 -10.65
N GLY A 17 3.27 18.64 -10.82
CA GLY A 17 3.79 17.99 -12.03
C GLY A 17 3.30 16.56 -12.21
N PHE A 18 3.16 15.80 -11.12
CA PHE A 18 2.63 14.44 -11.16
C PHE A 18 1.13 14.41 -11.45
N LEU A 19 0.37 15.35 -10.90
CA LEU A 19 -1.07 15.45 -11.15
C LEU A 19 -1.38 15.81 -12.61
N LEU A 20 -0.49 16.57 -13.27
CA LEU A 20 -0.65 16.99 -14.66
C LEU A 20 -0.27 15.88 -15.66
N ASP A 21 0.80 15.13 -15.39
CA ASP A 21 1.21 14.01 -16.25
C ASP A 21 1.87 12.86 -15.45
N PRO A 22 1.06 11.92 -14.90
CA PRO A 22 1.60 10.77 -14.19
C PRO A 22 2.13 9.67 -15.13
N GLY A 23 1.86 9.76 -16.43
CA GLY A 23 2.13 8.69 -17.41
C GLY A 23 3.61 8.28 -17.50
N PRO A 24 4.55 9.23 -17.68
CA PRO A 24 5.98 8.95 -17.75
C PRO A 24 6.54 8.25 -16.51
N PHE A 25 6.04 8.63 -15.33
CA PHE A 25 6.45 8.01 -14.07
C PHE A 25 6.12 6.51 -14.06
N TYR A 26 4.86 6.15 -14.33
CA TYR A 26 4.46 4.74 -14.34
C TYR A 26 5.02 3.95 -15.51
N ARG A 27 5.27 4.60 -16.67
CA ARG A 27 5.91 3.96 -17.82
C ARG A 27 7.30 3.45 -17.46
N ARG A 28 8.12 4.32 -16.86
CA ARG A 28 9.48 3.95 -16.42
C ARG A 28 9.47 2.81 -15.42
N LEU A 29 8.58 2.85 -14.43
CA LEU A 29 8.47 1.77 -13.45
C LEU A 29 8.07 0.44 -14.11
N ARG A 30 7.11 0.46 -15.04
CA ARG A 30 6.66 -0.78 -15.70
C ARG A 30 7.76 -1.48 -16.51
N GLU A 31 8.65 -0.69 -17.10
CA GLU A 31 9.78 -1.14 -17.91
C GLU A 31 10.94 -1.64 -17.03
N ASP A 32 11.39 -0.80 -16.10
CA ASP A 32 12.63 -1.05 -15.34
C ASP A 32 12.40 -1.88 -14.06
N HIS A 33 11.34 -1.56 -13.32
CA HIS A 33 11.10 -2.06 -11.96
C HIS A 33 9.59 -2.20 -11.69
N PRO A 34 8.93 -3.24 -12.24
CA PRO A 34 7.48 -3.32 -12.26
C PRO A 34 6.84 -3.53 -10.89
N VAL A 35 7.61 -4.04 -9.93
CA VAL A 35 7.28 -4.23 -8.52
C VAL A 35 8.38 -3.60 -7.67
N VAL A 36 8.06 -2.53 -6.93
CA VAL A 36 9.03 -1.79 -6.11
C VAL A 36 8.50 -1.50 -4.72
N PRO A 37 9.37 -1.46 -3.70
CA PRO A 37 9.02 -0.88 -2.41
C PRO A 37 8.72 0.61 -2.58
N ALA A 38 7.60 1.06 -2.05
CA ALA A 38 7.14 2.44 -2.12
C ALA A 38 6.80 2.98 -0.74
N ARG A 39 7.08 4.27 -0.54
CA ARG A 39 6.69 5.00 0.67
C ARG A 39 5.69 6.08 0.28
N LEU A 40 4.49 6.02 0.87
CA LEU A 40 3.49 7.06 0.69
C LEU A 40 3.50 7.99 1.92
N PRO A 41 3.16 9.28 1.77
CA PRO A 41 3.16 10.24 2.88
C PRO A 41 2.31 9.80 4.09
N ARG A 42 1.23 9.03 3.85
CA ARG A 42 0.31 8.53 4.89
C ARG A 42 0.50 7.06 5.27
N TRP A 43 1.26 6.29 4.49
CA TRP A 43 1.43 4.85 4.68
C TRP A 43 2.91 4.55 4.85
N GLN A 44 3.28 3.93 5.99
CA GLN A 44 4.68 3.82 6.40
C GLN A 44 5.57 3.11 5.35
N GLN A 45 5.06 2.03 4.74
CA GLN A 45 5.75 1.29 3.70
C GLN A 45 4.76 0.37 2.98
N GLY A 46 4.88 0.22 1.67
CA GLY A 46 4.06 -0.69 0.87
C GLY A 46 4.79 -1.13 -0.40
N TRP A 47 4.09 -1.91 -1.22
CA TRP A 47 4.55 -2.32 -2.54
C TRP A 47 3.76 -1.56 -3.61
N LEU A 48 4.46 -1.09 -4.65
CA LEU A 48 3.86 -0.52 -5.84
C LEU A 48 4.04 -1.50 -7.01
N ILE A 49 2.91 -1.91 -7.58
CA ILE A 49 2.84 -2.86 -8.70
C ILE A 49 2.29 -2.11 -9.92
N THR A 50 2.96 -2.20 -11.06
CA THR A 50 2.66 -1.34 -12.23
C THR A 50 2.35 -2.11 -13.53
N ARG A 51 2.70 -3.41 -13.59
CA ARG A 51 2.34 -4.28 -14.71
C ARG A 51 0.94 -4.84 -14.52
N TYR A 52 0.17 -4.83 -15.60
CA TYR A 52 -1.22 -5.27 -15.56
C TYR A 52 -1.36 -6.72 -15.11
N GLU A 53 -0.52 -7.62 -15.63
CA GLU A 53 -0.51 -9.04 -15.27
C GLU A 53 -0.34 -9.25 -13.74
N ASP A 54 0.64 -8.59 -13.14
CA ASP A 54 0.92 -8.70 -11.70
C ASP A 54 -0.22 -8.14 -10.86
N VAL A 55 -0.75 -6.96 -11.23
CA VAL A 55 -1.90 -6.34 -10.57
C VAL A 55 -3.10 -7.27 -10.63
N ALA A 56 -3.36 -7.85 -11.80
CA ALA A 56 -4.53 -8.68 -12.02
C ALA A 56 -4.42 -10.04 -11.31
N THR A 57 -3.20 -10.54 -11.07
CA THR A 57 -2.94 -11.69 -10.20
C THR A 57 -3.22 -11.34 -8.73
N VAL A 58 -2.64 -10.26 -8.23
CA VAL A 58 -2.80 -9.82 -6.83
C VAL A 58 -4.26 -9.54 -6.48
N LEU A 59 -5.00 -8.86 -7.35
CA LEU A 59 -6.40 -8.52 -7.10
C LEU A 59 -7.34 -9.73 -7.12
N ARG A 60 -6.93 -10.86 -7.70
CA ARG A 60 -7.73 -12.09 -7.74
C ARG A 60 -7.34 -13.08 -6.65
N ASP A 61 -6.17 -12.89 -6.04
CA ASP A 61 -5.67 -13.77 -5.00
C ASP A 61 -6.30 -13.41 -3.64
N LEU A 62 -6.95 -14.41 -3.03
CA LEU A 62 -7.65 -14.28 -1.75
C LEU A 62 -6.72 -13.98 -0.56
N GLN A 63 -5.41 -14.15 -0.73
CA GLN A 63 -4.41 -13.77 0.28
C GLN A 63 -4.28 -12.25 0.39
N PHE A 64 -4.67 -11.49 -0.63
CA PHE A 64 -4.64 -10.03 -0.62
C PHE A 64 -6.02 -9.46 -0.26
N VAL A 65 -6.05 -8.81 0.89
CA VAL A 65 -7.27 -8.24 1.48
C VAL A 65 -7.22 -6.72 1.41
N SER A 66 -8.36 -6.10 1.12
CA SER A 66 -8.51 -4.64 1.14
C SER A 66 -8.50 -4.09 2.58
N ASP A 67 -9.05 -4.84 3.53
CA ASP A 67 -8.98 -4.51 4.94
C ASP A 67 -7.64 -4.95 5.54
N PHE A 68 -6.69 -4.01 5.64
CA PHE A 68 -5.35 -4.27 6.16
C PHE A 68 -5.36 -4.88 7.58
N ARG A 69 -6.42 -4.67 8.37
CA ARG A 69 -6.52 -5.21 9.73
C ARG A 69 -6.53 -6.74 9.73
N LEU A 70 -7.06 -7.35 8.67
CA LEU A 70 -7.07 -8.81 8.50
C LEU A 70 -5.68 -9.38 8.22
N ALA A 71 -4.74 -8.56 7.74
CA ALA A 71 -3.35 -8.95 7.50
C ALA A 71 -2.43 -8.72 8.71
N LEU A 72 -2.92 -8.06 9.76
CA LEU A 72 -2.17 -7.79 10.98
C LEU A 72 -2.21 -8.99 11.95
N SER A 73 -1.12 -9.22 12.68
CA SER A 73 -1.13 -10.16 13.81
C SER A 73 -2.14 -9.69 14.88
N PRO A 74 -2.66 -10.61 15.72
CA PRO A 74 -3.60 -10.23 16.80
C PRO A 74 -3.04 -9.14 17.72
N GLU A 75 -1.73 -9.11 17.93
CA GLU A 75 -1.05 -8.08 18.69
C GLU A 75 -1.05 -6.72 17.97
N GLN A 76 -0.74 -6.70 16.67
CA GLN A 76 -0.74 -5.47 15.87
C GLN A 76 -2.15 -4.89 15.70
N GLN A 77 -3.19 -5.73 15.61
CA GLN A 77 -4.57 -5.29 15.54
C GLN A 77 -4.99 -4.53 16.81
N ARG A 78 -4.59 -5.01 18.00
CA ARG A 78 -4.90 -4.35 19.28
C ARG A 78 -4.32 -2.93 19.36
N HIS A 79 -3.10 -2.75 18.86
CA HIS A 79 -2.42 -1.45 18.83
C HIS A 79 -2.97 -0.50 17.73
N SER A 80 -3.60 -1.06 16.69
CA SER A 80 -4.15 -0.28 15.57
C SER A 80 -5.60 0.14 15.78
N ARG A 81 -6.26 -0.28 16.88
CA ARG A 81 -7.62 0.16 17.20
C ARG A 81 -7.59 1.65 17.58
N PRO A 82 -8.33 2.52 16.88
CA PRO A 82 -8.46 3.90 17.30
C PRO A 82 -9.10 3.93 18.70
N PRO A 83 -8.66 4.84 19.59
CA PRO A 83 -9.28 4.97 20.91
C PRO A 83 -10.76 5.34 20.72
N VAL A 84 -11.64 4.42 21.08
CA VAL A 84 -13.09 4.64 21.02
C VAL A 84 -13.53 5.43 22.27
N PRO A 85 -14.23 6.56 22.10
CA PRO A 85 -14.88 7.23 23.22
C PRO A 85 -15.82 6.24 23.93
N LYS A 86 -15.86 6.28 25.25
CA LYS A 86 -16.62 5.31 26.07
C LYS A 86 -18.08 5.19 25.65
N ILE A 87 -18.68 6.28 25.15
CA ILE A 87 -20.07 6.35 24.67
C ILE A 87 -20.33 5.46 23.44
N LEU A 88 -19.31 5.15 22.65
CA LEU A 88 -19.39 4.33 21.44
C LEU A 88 -18.83 2.90 21.63
N SER A 89 -18.32 2.57 22.82
CA SER A 89 -17.71 1.26 23.10
C SER A 89 -18.67 0.09 22.82
N MET A 90 -19.93 0.23 23.24
CA MET A 90 -20.99 -0.78 23.04
C MET A 90 -21.32 -1.06 21.56
N LEU A 91 -21.06 -0.11 20.65
CA LEU A 91 -21.25 -0.28 19.21
C LEU A 91 -20.01 -0.91 18.55
N ALA A 92 -18.82 -0.67 19.11
CA ALA A 92 -17.56 -1.17 18.57
C ALA A 92 -17.33 -2.66 18.83
N ASP A 93 -17.99 -3.25 19.84
CA ASP A 93 -17.86 -4.67 20.19
C ASP A 93 -18.81 -5.59 19.40
N ASN A 94 -19.76 -5.02 18.64
CA ASN A 94 -20.77 -5.74 17.86
C ASN A 94 -20.55 -5.67 16.33
N LEU A 95 -19.41 -5.14 15.88
CA LEU A 95 -19.09 -4.92 14.47
C LEU A 95 -17.87 -5.73 14.00
#